data_AF-A0A1G5PWF6-F1
#
_entry.id   AF-A0A1G5PWF6-F1
#
_cell.length_a   1.000
_cell.length_b   1.000
_cell.length_c   1.000
_cell.angle_alpha   90.00
_cell.angle_beta   90.00
_cell.angle_gamma   90.00
#
_symmetry.space_group_name_H-M   'P 1'
#
loop_
_entity.id
_entity.type
_entity.pdbx_description
1 polymer ?
#
loop_
_entity_poly.entity_id
_entity_poly.type
_entity_poly.pdbx_seq_one_letter_code
_entity_poly.pdbx_strand_id
1 'polypeptide(L)'
;MTDVNQLITDQLDTWTAATEKKSSAGRGNGGGVSLHGIKKLRELILELAVRGKLVPNDTTDHSSEMLLDGFRHRRMQGIKAKRYKKQNLGEPLSASDQPFDVPASWSWSRMGEIGFVFNGNSVSARAKAEKFSAPDGLPFIATKNVGYGFEPLDYDVEAWIPVNEPKFKVALANTPLICSEGGSAGKKCGLTDRDVCFGNKLFACEFYGEFVSEFLLAWYQCPSFFSQFSKKMTGIIGGISLAKFLRLPVPVPPISEQQRIVAKLNELMGLCDVLQRQAEHSQKAHQTLVETCLATLTNSQSPEDLTKNWTRIEAHFDTLFTTEESVQALEAAIIELGVTGLLVPQIEADEPATLLLKRVAKDIAAYSKLNKVRPVKPAKVVEQESQAERLPSGWVETRLSSLFRVVTDGDHQAPPRASDGVAFLTIGNISSGQLNFEGCRRVPDDYYKGLPAYRTPGLGDILYTVVGATYGRPVLVETEEQFCVQRHIAILKPSVELDVDYLVWMLKSAWVYNQAREGITGSAQPTLALKPLRNFLVLLPPRAQQERISAKIKQLHQLTARLRERISVSTETQVSLANTITSKIH
;
A
#
# COMPACT_ATOMS: atom_id res chain seq x y z
N MET A 1 -13.60 -25.86 26.44
CA MET A 1 -13.36 -25.31 25.09
C MET A 1 -14.13 -24.00 25.04
N THR A 2 -13.45 -22.88 24.91
CA THR A 2 -14.11 -21.60 24.62
C THR A 2 -14.96 -21.81 23.37
N ASP A 3 -16.22 -21.40 23.41
CA ASP A 3 -17.11 -21.53 22.25
C ASP A 3 -16.43 -20.81 21.08
N VAL A 4 -16.24 -21.51 19.95
CA VAL A 4 -15.63 -20.94 18.75
C VAL A 4 -16.36 -19.66 18.33
N ASN A 5 -17.66 -19.58 18.62
CA ASN A 5 -18.45 -18.36 18.44
C ASN A 5 -17.93 -17.22 19.31
N GLN A 6 -17.62 -17.45 20.60
CA GLN A 6 -17.06 -16.43 21.50
C GLN A 6 -15.71 -15.90 20.98
N LEU A 7 -14.85 -16.77 20.42
CA LEU A 7 -13.56 -16.33 19.90
C LEU A 7 -13.68 -15.44 18.65
N ILE A 8 -14.74 -15.62 17.86
CA ILE A 8 -15.06 -14.77 16.71
C ILE A 8 -15.75 -13.47 17.16
N THR A 9 -16.75 -13.56 18.03
CA THR A 9 -17.60 -12.41 18.42
C THR A 9 -16.94 -11.49 19.43
N ASP A 10 -16.22 -12.03 20.41
CA ASP A 10 -15.62 -11.24 21.49
C ASP A 10 -14.39 -10.45 21.03
N GLN A 11 -13.97 -10.67 19.78
CA GLN A 11 -12.77 -10.06 19.17
C GLN A 11 -13.12 -9.21 17.94
N LEU A 12 -14.39 -8.85 17.73
CA LEU A 12 -14.84 -8.05 16.59
C LEU A 12 -14.09 -6.71 16.44
N ASP A 13 -13.80 -6.04 17.55
CA ASP A 13 -13.02 -4.79 17.55
C ASP A 13 -11.60 -5.03 17.02
N THR A 14 -10.95 -6.11 17.46
CA THR A 14 -9.62 -6.50 16.98
C THR A 14 -9.64 -6.79 15.46
N TRP A 15 -10.66 -7.50 14.98
CA TRP A 15 -10.77 -7.86 13.56
C TRP A 15 -11.00 -6.64 12.66
N THR A 16 -11.75 -5.65 13.14
CA THR A 16 -12.11 -4.46 12.35
C THR A 16 -11.07 -3.34 12.47
N ALA A 17 -10.35 -3.24 13.59
CA ALA A 17 -9.35 -2.21 13.81
C ALA A 17 -7.95 -2.58 13.28
N ALA A 18 -7.58 -3.86 13.26
CA ALA A 18 -6.26 -4.29 12.81
C ALA A 18 -6.07 -4.02 11.31
N THR A 19 -5.24 -3.03 11.02
CA THR A 19 -4.95 -2.57 9.66
C THR A 19 -3.46 -2.52 9.38
N GLU A 20 -3.07 -2.74 8.13
CA GLU A 20 -1.67 -2.69 7.69
C GLU A 20 -1.53 -1.81 6.45
N LYS A 21 -0.41 -1.08 6.34
CA LYS A 21 -0.08 -0.38 5.08
C LYS A 21 0.28 -1.39 4.01
N LYS A 22 -0.41 -1.37 2.86
CA LYS A 22 -0.01 -2.22 1.73
C LYS A 22 1.38 -1.82 1.23
N SER A 23 2.28 -2.78 1.11
CA SER A 23 3.60 -2.55 0.50
C SER A 23 3.43 -2.11 -0.96
N SER A 24 4.08 -1.02 -1.35
CA SER A 24 4.07 -0.46 -2.73
C SER A 24 4.81 -1.32 -3.78
N ALA A 25 5.25 -2.53 -3.42
CA ALA A 25 6.04 -3.42 -4.28
C ALA A 25 5.22 -4.20 -5.34
N GLY A 26 3.91 -4.00 -5.43
CA GLY A 26 3.04 -4.60 -6.45
C GLY A 26 2.61 -3.60 -7.52
N ARG A 27 2.47 -4.05 -8.78
CA ARG A 27 1.93 -3.26 -9.92
C ARG A 27 0.41 -2.97 -9.80
N GLY A 28 -0.10 -2.79 -8.58
CA GLY A 28 -1.45 -2.33 -8.30
C GLY A 28 -1.39 -0.87 -7.87
N ASN A 29 -2.10 0.00 -8.56
CA ASN A 29 -2.26 1.39 -8.16
C ASN A 29 -3.05 1.44 -6.84
N GLY A 30 -2.41 1.82 -5.74
CA GLY A 30 -3.10 2.06 -4.47
C GLY A 30 -2.22 1.83 -3.25
N GLY A 31 -1.60 2.91 -2.75
CA GLY A 31 -1.09 2.98 -1.38
C GLY A 31 -2.26 3.05 -0.39
N GLY A 32 -3.06 1.98 -0.36
CA GLY A 32 -4.22 1.83 0.51
C GLY A 32 -3.92 0.99 1.73
N VAL A 33 -4.66 1.24 2.80
CA VAL A 33 -4.66 0.41 4.01
C VAL A 33 -5.34 -0.94 3.69
N SER A 34 -4.77 -2.06 4.14
CA SER A 34 -5.44 -3.37 4.13
C SER A 34 -6.07 -3.67 5.47
N LEU A 35 -7.29 -4.21 5.46
CA LEU A 35 -8.01 -4.70 6.65
C LEU A 35 -7.45 -6.07 7.07
N HIS A 36 -6.28 -6.05 7.69
CA HIS A 36 -5.53 -7.24 8.08
C HIS A 36 -6.31 -8.14 9.04
N GLY A 37 -7.00 -7.57 10.02
CA GLY A 37 -7.82 -8.32 10.98
C GLY A 37 -8.92 -9.12 10.31
N ILE A 38 -9.67 -8.53 9.39
CA ILE A 38 -10.73 -9.25 8.65
C ILE A 38 -10.15 -10.36 7.79
N LYS A 39 -8.98 -10.14 7.17
CA LYS A 39 -8.27 -11.20 6.45
C LYS A 39 -7.92 -12.37 7.38
N LYS A 40 -7.40 -12.07 8.57
CA LYS A 40 -7.08 -13.08 9.61
C LYS A 40 -8.30 -13.82 10.12
N LEU A 41 -9.44 -13.12 10.25
CA LEU A 41 -10.72 -13.73 10.59
C LEU A 41 -11.17 -14.74 9.52
N ARG A 42 -11.01 -14.44 8.23
CA ARG A 42 -11.32 -15.41 7.15
C ARG A 42 -10.42 -16.63 7.20
N GLU A 43 -9.11 -16.44 7.40
CA GLU A 43 -8.15 -17.53 7.58
C GLU A 43 -8.55 -18.42 8.77
N LEU A 44 -8.99 -17.81 9.87
CA LEU A 44 -9.46 -18.50 11.07
C LEU A 44 -10.71 -19.34 10.80
N ILE A 45 -11.72 -18.76 10.15
CA ILE A 45 -12.98 -19.45 9.80
C ILE A 45 -12.68 -20.67 8.91
N LEU A 46 -11.79 -20.53 7.94
CA LEU A 46 -11.36 -21.63 7.06
C LEU A 46 -10.67 -22.76 7.84
N GLU A 47 -9.71 -22.44 8.72
CA GLU A 47 -9.03 -23.44 9.55
C GLU A 47 -10.00 -24.15 10.50
N LEU A 48 -10.97 -23.43 11.09
CA LEU A 48 -12.04 -24.03 11.90
C LEU A 48 -12.93 -24.98 11.08
N ALA A 49 -13.26 -24.59 9.84
CA ALA A 49 -14.08 -25.40 8.93
C ALA A 49 -13.41 -26.75 8.63
N VAL A 50 -12.13 -26.74 8.24
CA VAL A 50 -11.41 -27.95 7.81
C VAL A 50 -10.86 -28.80 8.96
N ARG A 51 -11.03 -28.34 10.20
CA ARG A 51 -10.70 -29.09 11.43
C ARG A 51 -11.94 -29.68 12.11
N GLY A 52 -13.14 -29.49 11.55
CA GLY A 52 -14.40 -29.95 12.14
C GLY A 52 -14.73 -29.23 13.45
N LYS A 53 -14.35 -27.96 13.56
CA LYS A 53 -14.60 -27.10 14.74
C LYS A 53 -15.61 -25.99 14.47
N LEU A 54 -16.08 -25.84 13.22
CA LEU A 54 -16.97 -24.74 12.83
C LEU A 54 -18.45 -25.02 13.11
N VAL A 55 -18.86 -26.30 13.08
CA VAL A 55 -20.23 -26.73 13.33
C VAL A 55 -20.24 -27.81 14.42
N PRO A 56 -21.34 -27.98 15.18
CA PRO A 56 -21.45 -29.06 16.15
C PRO A 56 -21.34 -30.44 15.48
N ASN A 57 -20.68 -31.38 16.16
CA ASN A 57 -20.67 -32.78 15.75
C ASN A 57 -22.05 -33.40 15.97
N ASP A 58 -22.60 -34.03 14.92
CA ASP A 58 -23.85 -34.77 15.00
C ASP A 58 -23.56 -36.26 15.11
N THR A 59 -24.00 -36.88 16.22
CA THR A 59 -23.78 -38.31 16.47
C THR A 59 -24.54 -39.23 15.51
N THR A 60 -25.47 -38.67 14.72
CA THR A 60 -26.23 -39.42 13.70
C THR A 60 -25.53 -39.49 12.35
N ASP A 61 -24.45 -38.73 12.16
CA ASP A 61 -23.68 -38.75 10.92
C ASP A 61 -22.98 -40.10 10.71
N HIS A 62 -23.04 -40.62 9.49
CA HIS A 62 -22.27 -41.78 9.08
C HIS A 62 -20.77 -41.46 9.08
N SER A 63 -19.93 -42.47 9.35
CA SER A 63 -18.48 -42.32 9.27
C SER A 63 -18.03 -41.96 7.85
N SER A 64 -17.04 -41.06 7.74
CA SER A 64 -16.32 -40.75 6.50
C SER A 64 -15.71 -41.98 5.81
N GLU A 65 -15.44 -43.08 6.53
CA GLU A 65 -14.92 -44.30 5.91
C GLU A 65 -15.93 -44.94 4.96
N MET A 66 -17.23 -44.87 5.27
CA MET A 66 -18.29 -45.34 4.37
C MET A 66 -18.29 -44.55 3.05
N LEU A 67 -18.03 -43.24 3.13
CA LEU A 67 -17.92 -42.37 1.97
C LEU A 67 -16.70 -42.75 1.10
N LEU A 68 -15.55 -42.98 1.75
CA LEU A 68 -14.32 -43.39 1.09
C LEU A 68 -14.44 -44.77 0.42
N ASP A 69 -15.11 -45.73 1.05
CA ASP A 69 -15.40 -47.03 0.43
C ASP A 69 -16.24 -46.87 -0.84
N GLY A 70 -17.24 -46.00 -0.82
CA GLY A 70 -18.02 -45.63 -2.00
C GLY A 70 -17.15 -45.03 -3.11
N PHE A 71 -16.19 -44.17 -2.78
CA PHE A 71 -15.24 -43.63 -3.76
C PHE A 71 -14.30 -44.70 -4.32
N ARG A 72 -13.75 -45.58 -3.48
CA ARG A 72 -12.90 -46.71 -3.91
C ARG A 72 -13.66 -47.58 -4.91
N HIS A 73 -14.92 -47.91 -4.63
CA HIS A 73 -15.75 -48.71 -5.53
C HIS A 73 -16.01 -48.02 -6.87
N ARG A 74 -16.46 -46.76 -6.85
CA ARG A 74 -16.76 -45.97 -8.07
C ARG A 74 -15.52 -45.70 -8.91
N ARG A 75 -14.37 -45.45 -8.27
CA ARG A 75 -13.07 -45.35 -8.96
C ARG A 75 -12.74 -46.63 -9.71
N MET A 76 -12.85 -47.79 -9.06
CA MET A 76 -12.56 -49.08 -9.71
C MET A 76 -13.50 -49.34 -10.89
N GLN A 77 -14.79 -49.06 -10.75
CA GLN A 77 -15.77 -49.17 -11.83
C GLN A 77 -15.42 -48.23 -13.00
N GLY A 78 -15.12 -46.96 -12.72
CA GLY A 78 -14.77 -45.98 -13.74
C GLY A 78 -13.47 -46.31 -14.49
N ILE A 79 -12.49 -46.93 -13.83
CA ILE A 79 -11.28 -47.44 -14.49
C ILE A 79 -11.62 -48.61 -15.42
N LYS A 80 -12.44 -49.58 -14.96
CA LYS A 80 -12.89 -50.72 -15.78
C LYS A 80 -13.68 -50.24 -17.02
N ALA A 81 -14.53 -49.22 -16.84
CA ALA A 81 -15.31 -48.60 -17.90
C ALA A 81 -14.51 -47.62 -18.78
N LYS A 82 -13.18 -47.47 -18.56
CA LYS A 82 -12.30 -46.52 -19.27
C LYS A 82 -12.72 -45.04 -19.17
N ARG A 83 -13.57 -44.69 -18.20
CA ARG A 83 -13.91 -43.30 -17.87
C ARG A 83 -12.72 -42.58 -17.23
N TYR A 84 -11.93 -43.31 -16.44
CA TYR A 84 -10.73 -42.78 -15.78
C TYR A 84 -9.50 -43.60 -16.13
N LYS A 85 -8.35 -42.92 -16.23
CA LYS A 85 -7.04 -43.60 -16.30
C LYS A 85 -6.62 -44.02 -14.89
N LYS A 86 -5.91 -45.15 -14.77
CA LYS A 86 -5.32 -45.56 -13.50
C LYS A 86 -4.26 -44.55 -13.06
N GLN A 87 -4.40 -44.03 -11.84
CA GLN A 87 -3.48 -43.06 -11.24
C GLN A 87 -2.68 -43.72 -10.11
N ASN A 88 -1.40 -43.37 -9.99
CA ASN A 88 -0.54 -43.89 -8.92
C ASN A 88 -0.63 -43.00 -7.69
N LEU A 89 -1.33 -43.49 -6.67
CA LEU A 89 -1.60 -42.78 -5.42
C LEU A 89 -0.51 -42.99 -4.36
N GLY A 90 0.52 -43.79 -4.65
CA GLY A 90 1.56 -44.13 -3.69
C GLY A 90 1.07 -45.09 -2.60
N GLU A 91 1.83 -45.16 -1.51
CA GLU A 91 1.49 -45.94 -0.32
C GLU A 91 0.33 -45.30 0.45
N PRO A 92 -0.36 -46.01 1.36
CA PRO A 92 -1.35 -45.42 2.25
C PRO A 92 -0.80 -44.23 3.05
N LEU A 93 -1.68 -43.36 3.55
CA LEU A 93 -1.26 -42.27 4.44
C LEU A 93 -0.78 -42.83 5.79
N SER A 94 0.31 -42.27 6.30
CA SER A 94 0.81 -42.50 7.65
C SER A 94 0.34 -41.40 8.60
N ALA A 95 0.49 -41.60 9.91
CA ALA A 95 0.21 -40.54 10.90
C ALA A 95 1.06 -39.27 10.65
N SER A 96 2.29 -39.42 10.15
CA SER A 96 3.18 -38.28 9.85
C SER A 96 2.74 -37.46 8.64
N ASP A 97 1.85 -37.98 7.81
CA ASP A 97 1.26 -37.24 6.69
C ASP A 97 0.09 -36.34 7.15
N GLN A 98 -0.45 -36.54 8.35
CA GLN A 98 -1.60 -35.81 8.86
C GLN A 98 -1.16 -34.48 9.48
N PRO A 99 -1.58 -33.32 8.95
CA PRO A 99 -1.14 -32.01 9.44
C PRO A 99 -1.65 -31.67 10.85
N PHE A 100 -2.78 -32.25 11.25
CA PHE A 100 -3.45 -32.00 12.53
C PHE A 100 -4.49 -33.10 12.82
N ASP A 101 -4.94 -33.14 14.07
CA ASP A 101 -6.03 -34.03 14.50
C ASP A 101 -7.39 -33.57 13.97
N VAL A 102 -8.17 -34.53 13.47
CA VAL A 102 -9.54 -34.36 13.01
C VAL A 102 -10.52 -35.09 13.93
N PRO A 103 -11.82 -34.75 13.93
CA PRO A 103 -12.83 -35.49 14.69
C PRO A 103 -12.85 -36.98 14.35
N ALA A 104 -13.26 -37.82 15.30
CA ALA A 104 -13.30 -39.27 15.11
C ALA A 104 -14.25 -39.74 13.98
N SER A 105 -15.22 -38.89 13.59
CA SER A 105 -16.12 -39.12 12.45
C SER A 105 -15.46 -38.86 11.09
N TRP A 106 -14.28 -38.24 11.05
CA TRP A 106 -13.54 -37.85 9.85
C TRP A 106 -12.41 -38.84 9.55
N SER A 107 -12.00 -38.86 8.28
CA SER A 107 -10.84 -39.63 7.81
C SER A 107 -9.90 -38.72 7.03
N TRP A 108 -8.60 -38.97 7.12
CA TRP A 108 -7.64 -38.43 6.16
C TRP A 108 -7.57 -39.35 4.93
N SER A 109 -7.59 -38.75 3.74
CA SER A 109 -7.50 -39.46 2.46
C SER A 109 -6.50 -38.77 1.54
N ARG A 110 -6.02 -39.44 0.50
CA ARG A 110 -5.25 -38.76 -0.56
C ARG A 110 -6.18 -38.06 -1.55
N MET A 111 -5.73 -36.95 -2.14
CA MET A 111 -6.48 -36.21 -3.16
C MET A 111 -6.99 -37.10 -4.31
N GLY A 112 -6.15 -38.01 -4.81
CA GLY A 112 -6.54 -38.93 -5.89
C GLY A 112 -7.45 -40.09 -5.46
N GLU A 113 -7.79 -40.20 -4.18
CA GLU A 113 -8.76 -41.18 -3.67
C GLU A 113 -10.18 -40.63 -3.65
N ILE A 114 -10.35 -39.31 -3.50
CA ILE A 114 -11.66 -38.66 -3.49
C ILE A 114 -12.16 -38.30 -4.90
N GLY A 115 -11.24 -38.07 -5.85
CA GLY A 115 -11.59 -37.71 -7.21
C GLY A 115 -10.50 -37.97 -8.24
N PHE A 116 -10.91 -37.97 -9.51
CA PHE A 116 -10.01 -38.02 -10.65
C PHE A 116 -9.45 -36.63 -10.92
N VAL A 117 -8.17 -36.44 -10.62
CA VAL A 117 -7.48 -35.16 -10.85
C VAL A 117 -6.79 -35.15 -12.20
N PHE A 118 -6.97 -34.11 -13.00
CA PHE A 118 -6.32 -33.98 -14.30
C PHE A 118 -6.00 -32.53 -14.66
N ASN A 119 -4.99 -32.35 -15.50
CA ASN A 119 -4.60 -31.04 -16.02
C ASN A 119 -5.23 -30.76 -17.38
N GLY A 120 -5.38 -29.48 -17.70
CA GLY A 120 -5.92 -29.02 -18.98
C GLY A 120 -4.91 -29.05 -20.12
N ASN A 121 -5.14 -28.22 -21.13
CA ASN A 121 -4.38 -28.20 -22.38
C ASN A 121 -3.54 -26.92 -22.55
N SER A 122 -2.50 -26.98 -23.38
CA SER A 122 -1.78 -25.79 -23.84
C SER A 122 -2.40 -25.28 -25.14
N VAL A 123 -2.58 -23.97 -25.25
CA VAL A 123 -3.05 -23.31 -26.48
C VAL A 123 -2.09 -22.19 -26.82
N SER A 124 -1.54 -22.20 -28.03
CA SER A 124 -0.65 -21.15 -28.51
C SER A 124 -1.44 -19.87 -28.79
N ALA A 125 -0.78 -18.70 -28.66
CA ALA A 125 -1.42 -17.41 -28.95
C ALA A 125 -2.02 -17.36 -30.37
N ARG A 126 -1.32 -17.95 -31.34
CA ARG A 126 -1.80 -18.11 -32.72
C ARG A 126 -3.09 -18.92 -32.81
N ALA A 127 -3.17 -20.06 -32.13
CA ALA A 127 -4.37 -20.90 -32.15
C ALA A 127 -5.57 -20.21 -31.49
N LYS A 128 -5.35 -19.44 -30.42
CA LYS A 128 -6.40 -18.60 -29.83
C LYS A 128 -6.98 -17.61 -30.83
N ALA A 129 -6.13 -16.86 -31.53
CA ALA A 129 -6.56 -15.84 -32.48
C ALA A 129 -7.21 -16.41 -33.76
N GLU A 130 -6.61 -17.46 -34.34
CA GLU A 130 -7.02 -17.98 -35.65
C GLU A 130 -8.14 -19.03 -35.59
N LYS A 131 -8.27 -19.78 -34.49
CA LYS A 131 -9.16 -20.96 -34.43
C LYS A 131 -10.21 -20.90 -33.32
N PHE A 132 -9.91 -20.25 -32.21
CA PHE A 132 -10.72 -20.31 -30.99
C PHE A 132 -11.20 -18.93 -30.55
N SER A 133 -11.18 -17.93 -31.43
CA SER A 133 -11.50 -16.54 -31.10
C SER A 133 -13.00 -16.24 -31.09
N ALA A 134 -13.81 -17.03 -31.80
CA ALA A 134 -15.26 -16.87 -31.84
C ALA A 134 -15.89 -17.39 -30.53
N PRO A 135 -16.86 -16.67 -29.92
CA PRO A 135 -17.54 -17.10 -28.69
C PRO A 135 -18.58 -18.20 -28.93
N ASP A 136 -18.15 -19.27 -29.59
CA ASP A 136 -18.94 -20.45 -29.93
C ASP A 136 -18.22 -21.70 -29.39
N GLY A 137 -18.71 -22.23 -28.27
CA GLY A 137 -18.11 -23.36 -27.56
C GLY A 137 -17.94 -23.14 -26.05
N LEU A 138 -17.05 -23.93 -25.44
CA LEU A 138 -16.72 -23.88 -24.02
C LEU A 138 -15.63 -22.84 -23.74
N PRO A 139 -15.76 -21.99 -22.72
CA PRO A 139 -14.73 -21.00 -22.40
C PRO A 139 -13.43 -21.68 -21.97
N PHE A 140 -12.28 -21.15 -22.40
CA PHE A 140 -10.96 -21.64 -22.02
C PHE A 140 -10.38 -20.87 -20.83
N ILE A 141 -10.49 -21.44 -19.64
CA ILE A 141 -10.02 -20.85 -18.39
C ILE A 141 -8.49 -20.99 -18.25
N ALA A 142 -7.79 -19.87 -18.25
CA ALA A 142 -6.36 -19.81 -17.94
C ALA A 142 -6.11 -19.39 -16.49
N THR A 143 -4.86 -19.49 -16.00
CA THR A 143 -4.50 -19.09 -14.62
C THR A 143 -4.84 -17.63 -14.29
N LYS A 144 -4.89 -16.73 -15.29
CA LYS A 144 -5.31 -15.33 -15.10
C LYS A 144 -6.79 -15.23 -14.71
N ASN A 145 -7.61 -16.15 -15.20
CA ASN A 145 -9.07 -16.19 -15.03
C ASN A 145 -9.52 -16.83 -13.70
N VAL A 146 -8.58 -17.37 -12.92
CA VAL A 146 -8.86 -18.03 -11.63
C VAL A 146 -8.58 -17.06 -10.48
N GLY A 147 -9.53 -16.94 -9.56
CA GLY A 147 -9.45 -16.15 -8.33
C GLY A 147 -8.67 -16.84 -7.21
N TYR A 148 -9.04 -16.54 -5.96
CA TYR A 148 -8.37 -17.05 -4.76
C TYR A 148 -9.34 -17.82 -3.86
N GLY A 149 -10.30 -18.53 -4.45
CA GLY A 149 -11.27 -19.38 -3.77
C GLY A 149 -12.69 -19.13 -4.25
N PHE A 150 -13.55 -18.59 -3.37
CA PHE A 150 -14.99 -18.46 -3.59
C PHE A 150 -15.40 -17.40 -4.61
N GLU A 151 -14.47 -16.57 -5.10
CA GLU A 151 -14.81 -15.63 -6.15
C GLU A 151 -15.19 -16.38 -7.44
N PRO A 152 -16.21 -15.89 -8.19
CA PRO A 152 -16.53 -16.44 -9.49
C PRO A 152 -15.31 -16.44 -10.42
N LEU A 153 -15.20 -17.47 -11.26
CA LEU A 153 -14.20 -17.47 -12.33
C LEU A 153 -14.45 -16.29 -13.28
N ASP A 154 -13.36 -15.71 -13.79
CA ASP A 154 -13.43 -14.64 -14.78
C ASP A 154 -13.59 -15.24 -16.18
N TYR A 155 -14.78 -15.11 -16.74
CA TYR A 155 -15.14 -15.62 -18.05
C TYR A 155 -14.80 -14.67 -19.22
N ASP A 156 -14.09 -13.56 -18.97
CA ASP A 156 -13.43 -12.79 -20.02
C ASP A 156 -12.21 -13.57 -20.54
N VAL A 157 -12.50 -14.52 -21.44
CA VAL A 157 -11.54 -15.48 -21.98
C VAL A 157 -11.08 -15.11 -23.38
N GLU A 158 -9.83 -15.43 -23.67
CA GLU A 158 -9.22 -15.21 -24.99
C GLU A 158 -9.52 -16.33 -25.99
N ALA A 159 -10.17 -17.42 -25.54
CA ALA A 159 -10.43 -18.57 -26.37
C ALA A 159 -11.68 -19.34 -25.94
N TRP A 160 -12.39 -19.86 -26.94
CA TRP A 160 -13.57 -20.69 -26.83
C TRP A 160 -13.34 -21.97 -27.64
N ILE A 161 -13.45 -23.10 -26.97
CA ILE A 161 -13.14 -24.42 -27.52
C ILE A 161 -14.44 -25.08 -27.99
N PRO A 162 -14.56 -25.51 -29.24
CA PRO A 162 -15.73 -26.24 -29.71
C PRO A 162 -16.05 -27.44 -28.81
N VAL A 163 -17.33 -27.63 -28.48
CA VAL A 163 -17.80 -28.64 -27.50
C VAL A 163 -17.30 -30.06 -27.81
N ASN A 164 -17.10 -30.38 -29.09
CA ASN A 164 -16.67 -31.70 -29.56
C ASN A 164 -15.20 -31.75 -29.99
N GLU A 165 -14.35 -30.82 -29.57
CA GLU A 165 -12.92 -30.87 -29.90
C GLU A 165 -12.21 -31.96 -29.06
N PRO A 166 -11.83 -33.11 -29.66
CA PRO A 166 -11.41 -34.30 -28.90
C PRO A 166 -10.07 -34.14 -28.17
N LYS A 167 -9.28 -33.11 -28.52
CA LYS A 167 -7.98 -32.86 -27.89
C LYS A 167 -8.12 -32.20 -26.52
N PHE A 168 -9.23 -31.52 -26.26
CA PHE A 168 -9.40 -30.73 -25.05
C PHE A 168 -10.14 -31.51 -23.99
N LYS A 169 -9.64 -31.38 -22.76
CA LYS A 169 -10.34 -31.92 -21.59
C LYS A 169 -11.30 -30.87 -21.07
N VAL A 170 -12.47 -31.34 -20.66
CA VAL A 170 -13.53 -30.53 -20.07
C VAL A 170 -13.52 -30.78 -18.57
N ALA A 171 -13.60 -29.70 -17.80
CA ALA A 171 -14.02 -29.74 -16.40
C ALA A 171 -15.50 -29.40 -16.38
N LEU A 172 -16.32 -30.29 -15.80
CA LEU A 172 -17.77 -30.08 -15.73
C LEU A 172 -18.11 -28.92 -14.79
N ALA A 173 -19.35 -28.43 -14.84
CA ALA A 173 -19.88 -27.56 -13.79
C ALA A 173 -19.65 -28.15 -12.39
N ASN A 174 -19.44 -27.28 -11.41
CA ASN A 174 -19.15 -27.61 -10.02
C ASN A 174 -17.83 -28.38 -9.78
N THR A 175 -16.82 -28.18 -10.64
CA THR A 175 -15.50 -28.81 -10.55
C THR A 175 -14.48 -27.83 -9.95
N PRO A 176 -13.83 -28.18 -8.82
CA PRO A 176 -12.75 -27.37 -8.25
C PRO A 176 -11.52 -27.32 -9.16
N LEU A 177 -11.03 -26.10 -9.41
CA LEU A 177 -9.80 -25.82 -10.12
C LEU A 177 -8.73 -25.27 -9.16
N ILE A 178 -7.47 -25.67 -9.36
CA ILE A 178 -6.32 -25.09 -8.64
C ILE A 178 -5.10 -24.92 -9.54
N CYS A 179 -4.37 -23.81 -9.36
CA CYS A 179 -3.12 -23.53 -10.05
C CYS A 179 -1.99 -24.46 -9.57
N SER A 180 -1.39 -25.19 -10.50
CA SER A 180 -0.33 -26.17 -10.22
C SER A 180 1.09 -25.63 -10.40
N GLU A 181 1.28 -24.54 -11.15
CA GLU A 181 2.60 -24.04 -11.56
C GLU A 181 2.61 -22.51 -11.77
N GLY A 182 3.72 -21.87 -11.41
CA GLY A 182 3.96 -20.42 -11.53
C GLY A 182 3.88 -19.69 -10.19
N GLY A 183 4.00 -18.35 -10.22
CA GLY A 183 3.99 -17.52 -9.02
C GLY A 183 2.70 -17.60 -8.17
N SER A 184 1.62 -18.17 -8.72
CA SER A 184 0.34 -18.39 -8.06
C SER A 184 0.05 -19.88 -7.76
N ALA A 185 1.02 -20.77 -7.96
CA ALA A 185 0.87 -22.21 -7.69
C ALA A 185 0.42 -22.46 -6.24
N GLY A 186 -0.62 -23.27 -6.07
CA GLY A 186 -1.21 -23.61 -4.77
C GLY A 186 -2.03 -22.51 -4.11
N LYS A 187 -2.13 -21.32 -4.72
CA LYS A 187 -2.87 -20.16 -4.16
C LYS A 187 -4.14 -19.86 -4.94
N LYS A 188 -4.04 -19.76 -6.26
CA LYS A 188 -5.20 -19.50 -7.11
C LYS A 188 -6.04 -20.75 -7.26
N CYS A 189 -7.30 -20.66 -6.87
CA CYS A 189 -8.29 -21.72 -6.99
C CYS A 189 -9.67 -21.11 -7.26
N GLY A 190 -10.60 -21.92 -7.74
CA GLY A 190 -11.96 -21.49 -8.03
C GLY A 190 -12.86 -22.66 -8.40
N LEU A 191 -14.15 -22.39 -8.53
CA LEU A 191 -15.17 -23.37 -8.84
C LEU A 191 -15.83 -23.06 -10.18
N THR A 192 -15.98 -24.06 -11.04
CA THR A 192 -16.66 -23.88 -12.33
C THR A 192 -18.18 -23.76 -12.10
N ASP A 193 -18.81 -22.75 -12.71
CA ASP A 193 -20.28 -22.61 -12.73
C ASP A 193 -20.95 -23.30 -13.94
N ARG A 194 -20.13 -23.74 -14.90
CA ARG A 194 -20.51 -24.37 -16.17
C ARG A 194 -19.38 -25.25 -16.67
N ASP A 195 -19.62 -26.01 -17.74
CA ASP A 195 -18.58 -26.80 -18.40
C ASP A 195 -17.53 -25.88 -19.03
N VAL A 196 -16.25 -26.15 -18.77
CA VAL A 196 -15.14 -25.34 -19.27
C VAL A 196 -14.00 -26.19 -19.82
N CYS A 197 -13.27 -25.66 -20.79
CA CYS A 197 -11.91 -26.11 -21.07
C CYS A 197 -10.94 -25.28 -20.25
N PHE A 198 -9.75 -25.79 -19.95
CA PHE A 198 -8.81 -25.07 -19.06
C PHE A 198 -7.35 -25.31 -19.41
N GLY A 199 -6.49 -24.44 -18.89
CA GLY A 199 -5.05 -24.46 -19.11
C GLY A 199 -4.32 -25.63 -18.46
N ASN A 200 -3.21 -26.06 -19.06
CA ASN A 200 -2.36 -27.14 -18.54
C ASN A 200 -1.66 -26.85 -17.19
N LYS A 201 -1.70 -25.61 -16.72
CA LYS A 201 -1.18 -25.15 -15.41
C LYS A 201 -2.26 -25.13 -14.31
N LEU A 202 -3.43 -25.66 -14.61
CA LEU A 202 -4.53 -25.83 -13.68
C LEU A 202 -4.82 -27.34 -13.56
N PHE A 203 -5.16 -27.78 -12.36
CA PHE A 203 -5.72 -29.08 -12.10
C PHE A 203 -7.22 -28.95 -11.79
N ALA A 204 -8.01 -29.82 -12.40
CA ALA A 204 -9.42 -30.05 -12.08
C ALA A 204 -9.56 -31.32 -11.25
N CYS A 205 -10.48 -31.34 -10.28
CA CYS A 205 -10.80 -32.51 -9.47
C CYS A 205 -12.27 -32.92 -9.67
N GLU A 206 -12.51 -34.01 -10.40
CA GLU A 206 -13.86 -34.58 -10.53
C GLU A 206 -14.05 -35.72 -9.52
N PHE A 207 -14.97 -35.56 -8.57
CA PHE A 207 -15.18 -36.53 -7.50
C PHE A 207 -15.71 -37.87 -8.03
N TYR A 208 -15.31 -38.96 -7.37
CA TYR A 208 -15.84 -40.29 -7.70
C TYR A 208 -17.28 -40.48 -7.20
N GLY A 209 -17.81 -39.56 -6.39
CA GLY A 209 -19.13 -39.61 -5.80
C GLY A 209 -19.54 -38.28 -5.19
N GLU A 210 -20.52 -38.31 -4.29
CA GLU A 210 -20.98 -37.12 -3.57
C GLU A 210 -19.87 -36.56 -2.68
N PHE A 211 -19.45 -35.33 -2.96
CA PHE A 211 -18.52 -34.55 -2.18
C PHE A 211 -18.85 -33.09 -2.43
N VAL A 212 -18.85 -32.25 -1.40
CA VAL A 212 -19.18 -30.82 -1.56
C VAL A 212 -17.96 -30.08 -2.10
N SER A 213 -18.03 -29.61 -3.35
CA SER A 213 -16.92 -28.95 -4.04
C SER A 213 -16.36 -27.75 -3.29
N GLU A 214 -17.23 -26.97 -2.67
CA GLU A 214 -16.90 -25.80 -1.85
C GLU A 214 -16.11 -26.17 -0.60
N PHE A 215 -16.28 -27.38 -0.05
CA PHE A 215 -15.46 -27.85 1.06
C PHE A 215 -14.01 -28.10 0.60
N LEU A 216 -13.81 -28.70 -0.59
CA LEU A 216 -12.47 -28.85 -1.16
C LEU A 216 -11.84 -27.49 -1.48
N LEU A 217 -12.64 -26.54 -1.95
CA LEU A 217 -12.20 -25.18 -2.20
C LEU A 217 -11.77 -24.47 -0.91
N ALA A 218 -12.51 -24.62 0.17
CA ALA A 218 -12.15 -24.13 1.50
C ALA A 218 -10.80 -24.74 1.96
N TRP A 219 -10.59 -26.03 1.74
CA TRP A 219 -9.31 -26.68 2.02
C TRP A 219 -8.16 -26.10 1.22
N TYR A 220 -8.34 -25.82 -0.07
CA TYR A 220 -7.30 -25.18 -0.91
C TYR A 220 -6.88 -23.80 -0.41
N GLN A 221 -7.77 -23.07 0.27
CA GLN A 221 -7.47 -21.75 0.83
C GLN A 221 -6.78 -21.82 2.20
N CYS A 222 -6.73 -22.99 2.84
CA CYS A 222 -6.15 -23.11 4.17
C CYS A 222 -4.61 -23.02 4.14
N PRO A 223 -3.98 -22.28 5.06
CA PRO A 223 -2.53 -22.27 5.23
C PRO A 223 -1.94 -23.68 5.38
N SER A 224 -2.65 -24.58 6.07
CA SER A 224 -2.26 -25.98 6.23
C SER A 224 -2.14 -26.74 4.91
N PHE A 225 -3.03 -26.50 3.95
CA PHE A 225 -2.93 -27.07 2.59
C PHE A 225 -1.75 -26.47 1.85
N PHE A 226 -1.62 -25.15 1.84
CA PHE A 226 -0.55 -24.47 1.10
C PHE A 226 0.85 -24.85 1.62
N SER A 227 1.00 -25.08 2.92
CA SER A 227 2.23 -25.61 3.53
C SER A 227 2.60 -26.98 2.96
N GLN A 228 1.62 -27.89 2.81
CA GLN A 228 1.86 -29.20 2.20
C GLN A 228 2.17 -29.09 0.70
N PHE A 229 1.41 -28.28 -0.02
CA PHE A 229 1.60 -28.04 -1.45
C PHE A 229 3.00 -27.48 -1.75
N SER A 230 3.40 -26.45 -1.00
CA SER A 230 4.68 -25.75 -1.20
C SER A 230 5.89 -26.62 -0.92
N LYS A 231 5.84 -27.48 0.11
CA LYS A 231 6.89 -28.49 0.40
C LYS A 231 7.10 -29.49 -0.74
N LYS A 232 6.12 -29.68 -1.63
CA LYS A 232 6.21 -30.61 -2.77
C LYS A 232 6.53 -29.91 -4.09
N MET A 233 6.58 -28.58 -4.13
CA MET A 233 6.93 -27.80 -5.32
C MET A 233 8.38 -28.03 -5.74
N THR A 234 8.63 -27.95 -7.04
CA THR A 234 9.95 -28.10 -7.66
C THR A 234 10.15 -27.11 -8.79
N GLY A 235 11.41 -26.89 -9.19
CA GLY A 235 11.78 -26.04 -10.32
C GLY A 235 11.81 -24.55 -9.99
N ILE A 236 12.52 -23.77 -10.82
CA ILE A 236 12.77 -22.33 -10.60
C ILE A 236 11.47 -21.51 -10.66
N ILE A 237 10.55 -21.86 -11.57
CA ILE A 237 9.25 -21.19 -11.72
C ILE A 237 8.27 -21.59 -10.59
N GLY A 238 8.57 -22.68 -9.87
CA GLY A 238 7.72 -23.25 -8.83
C GLY A 238 6.50 -23.96 -9.39
N GLY A 239 6.30 -25.21 -8.99
CA GLY A 239 5.09 -25.96 -9.33
C GLY A 239 5.11 -27.39 -8.80
N ILE A 240 3.94 -28.02 -8.74
CA ILE A 240 3.76 -29.40 -8.29
C ILE A 240 3.37 -30.29 -9.47
N SER A 241 3.97 -31.48 -9.56
CA SER A 241 3.55 -32.47 -10.55
C SER A 241 2.23 -33.11 -10.16
N LEU A 242 1.44 -33.56 -11.15
CA LEU A 242 0.17 -34.25 -10.89
C LEU A 242 0.36 -35.46 -9.96
N ALA A 243 1.42 -36.25 -10.15
CA ALA A 243 1.71 -37.40 -9.31
C ALA A 243 1.96 -37.04 -7.84
N LYS A 244 2.59 -35.89 -7.56
CA LYS A 244 2.78 -35.40 -6.19
C LYS A 244 1.49 -34.81 -5.63
N PHE A 245 0.72 -34.08 -6.44
CA PHE A 245 -0.55 -33.48 -6.05
C PHE A 245 -1.59 -34.53 -5.63
N LEU A 246 -1.71 -35.62 -6.41
CA LEU A 246 -2.59 -36.75 -6.11
C LEU A 246 -2.34 -37.37 -4.72
N ARG A 247 -1.14 -37.19 -4.17
CA ARG A 247 -0.72 -37.76 -2.88
C ARG A 247 -0.91 -36.80 -1.72
N LEU A 248 -1.30 -35.55 -1.97
CA LEU A 248 -1.54 -34.60 -0.89
C LEU A 248 -2.70 -35.09 0.00
N PRO A 249 -2.52 -35.08 1.33
CA PRO A 249 -3.59 -35.33 2.30
C PRO A 249 -4.75 -34.33 2.16
N VAL A 250 -5.97 -34.83 2.31
CA VAL A 250 -7.20 -34.06 2.38
C VAL A 250 -8.07 -34.62 3.51
N PRO A 251 -8.63 -33.77 4.40
CA PRO A 251 -9.56 -34.24 5.40
C PRO A 251 -10.91 -34.52 4.74
N VAL A 252 -11.58 -35.60 5.15
CA VAL A 252 -12.85 -36.04 4.59
C VAL A 252 -13.87 -36.15 5.72
N PRO A 253 -14.78 -35.17 5.87
CA PRO A 253 -15.93 -35.26 6.77
C PRO A 253 -17.03 -36.16 6.19
N PRO A 254 -18.00 -36.58 7.01
CA PRO A 254 -19.30 -37.05 6.55
C PRO A 254 -19.97 -36.06 5.58
N ILE A 255 -20.72 -36.56 4.59
CA ILE A 255 -21.32 -35.70 3.55
C ILE A 255 -22.32 -34.68 4.11
N SER A 256 -23.12 -35.08 5.10
CA SER A 256 -24.04 -34.20 5.83
C SER A 256 -23.29 -33.08 6.56
N GLU A 257 -22.15 -33.41 7.18
CA GLU A 257 -21.30 -32.44 7.85
C GLU A 257 -20.63 -31.48 6.86
N GLN A 258 -20.15 -31.97 5.71
CA GLN A 258 -19.61 -31.11 4.63
C GLN A 258 -20.63 -30.03 4.22
N GLN A 259 -21.90 -30.42 4.04
CA GLN A 259 -22.99 -29.49 3.69
C GLN A 259 -23.23 -28.45 4.78
N ARG A 260 -23.28 -28.87 6.05
CA ARG A 260 -23.45 -27.94 7.19
C ARG A 260 -22.26 -26.99 7.34
N ILE A 261 -21.03 -27.48 7.16
CA ILE A 261 -19.81 -26.67 7.19
C ILE A 261 -19.85 -25.62 6.10
N VAL A 262 -20.15 -25.99 4.86
CA VAL A 262 -20.20 -25.05 3.73
C VAL A 262 -21.32 -24.01 3.90
N ALA A 263 -22.50 -24.43 4.39
CA ALA A 263 -23.57 -23.48 4.71
C ALA A 263 -23.10 -22.44 5.74
N LYS A 264 -22.43 -22.87 6.82
CA LYS A 264 -21.92 -21.96 7.85
C LYS A 264 -20.75 -21.10 7.36
N LEU A 265 -19.90 -21.64 6.49
CA LEU A 265 -18.81 -20.92 5.85
C LEU A 265 -19.33 -19.77 5.01
N ASN A 266 -20.34 -20.03 4.17
CA ASN A 266 -20.97 -19.00 3.33
C ASN A 266 -21.60 -17.88 4.18
N GLU A 267 -22.28 -18.23 5.27
CA GLU A 267 -22.83 -17.26 6.23
C GLU A 267 -21.73 -16.35 6.81
N LEU A 268 -20.68 -16.95 7.37
CA LEU A 268 -19.61 -16.20 8.04
C LEU A 268 -18.73 -15.39 7.07
N MET A 269 -18.47 -15.91 5.87
CA MET A 269 -17.75 -15.18 4.82
C MET A 269 -18.57 -13.98 4.33
N GLY A 270 -19.89 -14.14 4.18
CA GLY A 270 -20.79 -13.03 3.86
C GLY A 270 -20.81 -11.94 4.95
N LEU A 271 -20.78 -12.34 6.23
CA LEU A 271 -20.63 -11.39 7.33
C LEU A 271 -19.26 -10.66 7.29
N CYS A 272 -18.18 -11.37 6.95
CA CYS A 272 -16.87 -10.74 6.75
C CYS A 272 -16.90 -9.72 5.59
N ASP A 273 -17.62 -10.00 4.51
CA ASP A 273 -17.80 -9.05 3.39
C ASP A 273 -18.57 -7.79 3.82
N VAL A 274 -19.58 -7.94 4.69
CA VAL A 274 -20.31 -6.81 5.27
C VAL A 274 -19.40 -5.98 6.19
N LEU A 275 -18.67 -6.63 7.11
CA LEU A 275 -17.73 -5.95 8.01
C LEU A 275 -16.65 -5.19 7.24
N GLN A 276 -16.10 -5.80 6.18
CA GLN A 276 -15.11 -5.16 5.33
C GLN A 276 -15.66 -3.89 4.67
N ARG A 277 -16.84 -3.96 4.05
CA ARG A 277 -17.47 -2.79 3.43
C ARG A 277 -17.79 -1.69 4.44
N GLN A 278 -18.23 -2.05 5.65
CA GLN A 278 -18.50 -1.09 6.72
C GLN A 278 -17.22 -0.38 7.20
N ALA A 279 -16.13 -1.12 7.39
CA ALA A 279 -14.85 -0.57 7.77
C ALA A 279 -14.28 0.37 6.69
N GLU A 280 -14.31 -0.03 5.42
CA GLU A 280 -13.88 0.81 4.29
C GLU A 280 -14.71 2.11 4.20
N HIS A 281 -16.04 2.00 4.37
CA HIS A 281 -16.93 3.16 4.37
C HIS A 281 -16.65 4.09 5.56
N SER A 282 -16.46 3.53 6.76
CA SER A 282 -16.12 4.29 7.97
C SER A 282 -14.80 5.04 7.82
N GLN A 283 -13.75 4.40 7.30
CA GLN A 283 -12.46 5.04 7.03
C GLN A 283 -12.59 6.19 6.05
N LYS A 284 -13.34 6.01 4.95
CA LYS A 284 -13.58 7.07 3.97
C LYS A 284 -14.35 8.24 4.57
N ALA A 285 -15.41 7.96 5.32
CA ALA A 285 -16.20 8.99 5.99
C ALA A 285 -15.36 9.78 7.01
N HIS A 286 -14.54 9.08 7.80
CA HIS A 286 -13.61 9.69 8.75
C HIS A 286 -12.59 10.59 8.03
N GLN A 287 -11.98 10.13 6.94
CA GLN A 287 -11.05 10.94 6.13
C GLN A 287 -11.72 12.24 5.64
N THR A 288 -12.91 12.13 5.04
CA THR A 288 -13.66 13.31 4.57
C THR A 288 -14.02 14.26 5.70
N LEU A 289 -14.39 13.75 6.88
CA LEU A 289 -14.68 14.56 8.05
C LEU A 289 -13.43 15.35 8.50
N VAL A 290 -12.29 14.69 8.64
CA VAL A 290 -11.01 15.32 9.01
C VAL A 290 -10.62 16.41 8.00
N GLU A 291 -10.65 16.10 6.71
CA GLU A 291 -10.33 17.05 5.64
C GLU A 291 -11.25 18.27 5.68
N THR A 292 -12.56 18.06 5.89
CA THR A 292 -13.55 19.15 5.95
C THR A 292 -13.35 20.03 7.19
N CYS A 293 -13.12 19.43 8.36
CA CYS A 293 -12.89 20.16 9.60
C CYS A 293 -11.61 21.01 9.51
N LEU A 294 -10.52 20.42 9.02
CA LEU A 294 -9.24 21.14 8.86
C LEU A 294 -9.32 22.21 7.78
N ALA A 295 -9.97 21.95 6.65
CA ALA A 295 -10.19 22.96 5.62
C ALA A 295 -11.02 24.13 6.14
N THR A 296 -12.04 23.87 6.97
CA THR A 296 -12.82 24.94 7.62
C THR A 296 -11.94 25.74 8.57
N LEU A 297 -11.07 25.08 9.34
CA LEU A 297 -10.12 25.73 10.24
C LEU A 297 -9.15 26.64 9.47
N THR A 298 -8.50 26.15 8.40
CA THR A 298 -7.51 26.92 7.64
C THR A 298 -8.11 28.05 6.82
N ASN A 299 -9.40 27.99 6.49
CA ASN A 299 -10.12 29.06 5.78
C ASN A 299 -10.77 30.09 6.71
N SER A 300 -10.45 30.06 8.01
CA SER A 300 -11.00 31.02 8.98
C SER A 300 -10.63 32.44 8.60
N GLN A 301 -11.60 33.36 8.62
CA GLN A 301 -11.39 34.75 8.16
C GLN A 301 -10.97 35.70 9.29
N SER A 302 -11.10 35.28 10.55
CA SER A 302 -10.74 36.08 11.72
C SER A 302 -10.27 35.21 12.90
N PRO A 303 -9.60 35.78 13.91
CA PRO A 303 -9.23 35.05 15.12
C PRO A 303 -10.44 34.46 15.88
N GLU A 304 -11.61 35.12 15.83
CA GLU A 304 -12.84 34.62 16.44
C GLU A 304 -13.40 33.41 15.69
N ASP A 305 -13.38 33.46 14.35
CA ASP A 305 -13.80 32.35 13.49
C ASP A 305 -12.87 31.14 13.69
N LEU A 306 -11.56 31.38 13.74
CA LEU A 306 -10.56 30.36 14.05
C LEU A 306 -10.82 29.69 15.39
N THR A 307 -11.11 30.49 16.42
CA THR A 307 -11.41 29.97 17.77
C THR A 307 -12.64 29.07 17.74
N LYS A 308 -13.73 29.50 17.08
CA LYS A 308 -14.96 28.69 16.95
C LYS A 308 -14.71 27.38 16.21
N ASN A 309 -13.96 27.42 15.11
CA ASN A 309 -13.63 26.24 14.32
C ASN A 309 -12.70 25.29 15.09
N TRP A 310 -11.76 25.83 15.85
CA TRP A 310 -10.89 25.05 16.74
C TRP A 310 -11.67 24.35 17.85
N THR A 311 -12.60 25.03 18.53
CA THR A 311 -13.43 24.41 19.59
C THR A 311 -14.19 23.18 19.09
N ARG A 312 -14.65 23.17 17.84
CA ARG A 312 -15.30 22.00 17.23
C ARG A 312 -14.34 20.83 17.05
N ILE A 313 -13.10 21.11 16.62
CA ILE A 313 -12.06 20.10 16.46
C ILE A 313 -11.61 19.57 17.82
N GLU A 314 -11.40 20.45 18.79
CA GLU A 314 -11.00 20.13 20.15
C GLU A 314 -12.00 19.18 20.84
N ALA A 315 -13.31 19.46 20.70
CA ALA A 315 -14.38 18.62 21.26
C ALA A 315 -14.38 17.18 20.69
N HIS A 316 -13.75 16.97 19.53
CA HIS A 316 -13.73 15.68 18.82
C HIS A 316 -12.31 15.20 18.51
N PHE A 317 -11.30 15.75 19.19
CA PHE A 317 -9.88 15.53 18.85
C PHE A 317 -9.52 14.04 18.83
N ASP A 318 -9.93 13.31 19.87
CA ASP A 318 -9.67 11.87 20.03
C ASP A 318 -10.38 10.99 18.99
N THR A 319 -11.37 11.54 18.28
CA THR A 319 -12.08 10.82 17.20
C THR A 319 -11.59 11.21 15.81
N LEU A 320 -11.01 12.41 15.66
CA LEU A 320 -10.53 12.95 14.39
C LEU A 320 -9.09 12.53 14.10
N PHE A 321 -8.24 12.43 15.12
CA PHE A 321 -6.80 12.20 14.93
C PHE A 321 -6.37 10.82 15.40
N THR A 322 -6.99 9.79 14.83
CA THR A 322 -6.78 8.37 15.18
C THR A 322 -5.94 7.60 14.16
N THR A 323 -5.65 8.21 13.00
CA THR A 323 -4.88 7.62 11.90
C THR A 323 -3.63 8.45 11.60
N GLU A 324 -2.59 7.85 11.03
CA GLU A 324 -1.37 8.58 10.66
C GLU A 324 -1.64 9.67 9.62
N GLU A 325 -2.55 9.39 8.68
CA GLU A 325 -3.01 10.30 7.64
C GLU A 325 -3.73 11.51 8.25
N SER A 326 -4.62 11.30 9.22
CA SER A 326 -5.31 12.40 9.91
C SER A 326 -4.34 13.32 10.68
N VAL A 327 -3.31 12.75 11.31
CA VAL A 327 -2.28 13.52 12.02
C VAL A 327 -1.39 14.28 11.02
N GLN A 328 -1.08 13.69 9.87
CA GLN A 328 -0.36 14.38 8.80
C GLN A 328 -1.18 15.55 8.23
N ALA A 329 -2.49 15.40 8.08
CA ALA A 329 -3.38 16.49 7.68
C ALA A 329 -3.38 17.62 8.72
N LEU A 330 -3.39 17.28 10.02
CA LEU A 330 -3.27 18.26 11.10
C LEU A 330 -1.95 19.04 11.04
N GLU A 331 -0.82 18.37 10.81
CA GLU A 331 0.48 19.02 10.62
C GLU A 331 0.47 20.01 9.45
N ALA A 332 -0.12 19.63 8.32
CA ALA A 332 -0.28 20.52 7.17
C ALA A 332 -1.15 21.73 7.50
N ALA A 333 -2.26 21.54 8.23
CA ALA A 333 -3.12 22.64 8.68
C ALA A 333 -2.41 23.59 9.64
N ILE A 334 -1.57 23.08 10.56
CA ILE A 334 -0.76 23.89 11.47
C ILE A 334 0.21 24.79 10.69
N ILE A 335 0.88 24.23 9.68
CA ILE A 335 1.77 25.00 8.79
C ILE A 335 0.97 26.09 8.07
N GLU A 336 -0.19 25.75 7.52
CA GLU A 336 -1.04 26.69 6.78
C GLU A 336 -1.49 27.87 7.68
N LEU A 337 -1.95 27.59 8.90
CA LEU A 337 -2.28 28.63 9.89
C LEU A 337 -1.07 29.50 10.24
N GLY A 338 0.13 28.92 10.25
CA GLY A 338 1.38 29.65 10.48
C GLY A 338 1.69 30.64 9.37
N VAL A 339 1.61 30.19 8.10
CA VAL A 339 1.98 31.00 6.94
C VAL A 339 0.88 31.97 6.48
N THR A 340 -0.33 31.83 7.01
CA THR A 340 -1.45 32.78 6.81
C THR A 340 -1.60 33.76 7.98
N GLY A 341 -0.79 33.63 9.03
CA GLY A 341 -0.77 34.54 10.17
C GLY A 341 -1.90 34.34 11.18
N LEU A 342 -2.53 33.17 11.20
CA LEU A 342 -3.59 32.82 12.15
C LEU A 342 -3.07 32.04 13.37
N LEU A 343 -1.86 31.50 13.32
CA LEU A 343 -1.33 30.61 14.37
C LEU A 343 -0.87 31.35 15.64
N VAL A 344 -0.40 32.59 15.52
CA VAL A 344 0.16 33.36 16.64
C VAL A 344 -0.44 34.77 16.69
N PRO A 345 -0.49 35.41 17.87
CA PRO A 345 -0.99 36.78 17.99
C PRO A 345 -0.24 37.78 17.09
N GLN A 346 -1.00 38.71 16.52
CA GLN A 346 -0.49 39.87 15.79
C GLN A 346 -0.08 40.95 16.80
N ILE A 347 1.15 41.46 16.70
CA ILE A 347 1.68 42.48 17.62
C ILE A 347 1.97 43.75 16.82
N GLU A 348 1.22 44.83 17.08
CA GLU A 348 1.34 46.10 16.34
C GLU A 348 2.72 46.76 16.46
N ALA A 349 3.44 46.49 17.55
CA ALA A 349 4.79 47.03 17.79
C ALA A 349 5.89 46.32 16.98
N ASP A 350 5.58 45.21 16.29
CA ASP A 350 6.56 44.52 15.46
C ASP A 350 6.98 45.39 14.26
N GLU A 351 8.27 45.34 13.89
CA GLU A 351 8.75 46.03 12.69
C GLU A 351 8.04 45.46 11.43
N PRO A 352 7.39 46.30 10.61
CA PRO A 352 6.74 45.84 9.38
C PRO A 352 7.70 45.11 8.44
N ALA A 353 7.22 44.05 7.79
CA ALA A 353 7.99 43.24 6.86
C ALA A 353 8.54 44.04 5.66
N THR A 354 7.94 45.20 5.35
CA THR A 354 8.46 46.13 4.33
C THR A 354 9.82 46.72 4.69
N LEU A 355 10.12 46.94 5.97
CA LEU A 355 11.44 47.37 6.45
C LEU A 355 12.41 46.19 6.50
N LEU A 356 11.95 45.02 6.94
CA LEU A 356 12.73 43.78 6.87
C LEU A 356 13.21 43.49 5.44
N LEU A 357 12.33 43.63 4.43
CA LEU A 357 12.69 43.44 3.02
C LEU A 357 13.84 44.37 2.57
N LYS A 358 13.92 45.59 3.09
CA LYS A 358 15.04 46.50 2.78
C LYS A 358 16.36 45.97 3.34
N ARG A 359 16.36 45.40 4.55
CA ARG A 359 17.54 44.77 5.16
C ARG A 359 17.95 43.51 4.40
N VAL A 360 16.99 42.67 4.06
CA VAL A 360 17.19 41.48 3.21
C VAL A 360 17.80 41.87 1.86
N ALA A 361 17.29 42.90 1.20
CA ALA A 361 17.85 43.39 -0.07
C ALA A 361 19.31 43.86 0.06
N LYS A 362 19.66 44.52 1.17
CA LYS A 362 21.04 44.94 1.46
C LYS A 362 21.97 43.73 1.66
N ASP A 363 21.51 42.71 2.38
CA ASP A 363 22.25 41.47 2.58
C ASP A 363 22.46 40.71 1.26
N ILE A 364 21.41 40.55 0.46
CA ILE A 364 21.49 39.92 -0.87
C ILE A 364 22.48 40.67 -1.78
N ALA A 365 22.46 42.00 -1.78
CA ALA A 365 23.39 42.81 -2.56
C ALA A 365 24.84 42.64 -2.09
N ALA A 366 25.08 42.61 -0.78
CA ALA A 366 26.40 42.37 -0.21
C ALA A 366 26.94 40.98 -0.57
N TYR A 367 26.11 39.93 -0.44
CA TYR A 367 26.46 38.56 -0.82
C TYR A 367 26.76 38.45 -2.32
N SER A 368 25.92 39.07 -3.15
CA SER A 368 26.08 39.04 -4.61
C SER A 368 27.39 39.69 -5.06
N LYS A 369 27.76 40.83 -4.44
CA LYS A 369 29.04 41.50 -4.70
C LYS A 369 30.23 40.64 -4.26
N LEU A 370 30.18 40.05 -3.07
CA LEU A 370 31.25 39.22 -2.51
C LEU A 370 31.49 37.96 -3.35
N ASN A 371 30.42 37.27 -3.75
CA ASN A 371 30.49 35.98 -4.43
C ASN A 371 30.37 36.07 -5.96
N LYS A 372 30.40 37.29 -6.51
CA LYS A 372 30.27 37.57 -7.95
C LYS A 372 29.02 36.91 -8.57
N VAL A 373 27.93 36.85 -7.82
CA VAL A 373 26.65 36.28 -8.26
C VAL A 373 25.86 37.36 -8.99
N ARG A 374 25.27 37.02 -10.14
CA ARG A 374 24.38 37.95 -10.85
C ARG A 374 23.08 38.09 -10.06
N PRO A 375 22.65 39.33 -9.74
CA PRO A 375 21.35 39.55 -9.10
C PRO A 375 20.24 38.96 -9.96
N VAL A 376 19.28 38.30 -9.31
CA VAL A 376 18.04 37.89 -9.99
C VAL A 376 17.27 39.16 -10.34
N LYS A 377 17.10 39.43 -11.63
CA LYS A 377 16.25 40.55 -12.05
C LYS A 377 14.81 40.26 -11.62
N PRO A 378 14.06 41.25 -11.09
CA PRO A 378 12.64 41.10 -10.86
C PRO A 378 11.98 40.62 -12.16
N ALA A 379 11.19 39.56 -12.11
CA ALA A 379 10.40 39.17 -13.27
C ALA A 379 9.40 40.29 -13.60
N LYS A 380 9.06 40.42 -14.89
CA LYS A 380 7.90 41.24 -15.29
C LYS A 380 6.68 40.74 -14.53
N VAL A 381 5.85 41.66 -14.03
CA VAL A 381 4.58 41.32 -13.38
C VAL A 381 3.77 40.49 -14.38
N VAL A 382 3.52 39.24 -14.03
CA VAL A 382 2.54 38.37 -14.68
C VAL A 382 1.33 38.35 -13.76
N GLU A 383 0.13 38.44 -14.32
CA GLU A 383 -1.11 38.24 -13.55
C GLU A 383 -1.04 36.87 -12.87
N GLN A 384 -0.91 36.89 -11.56
CA GLN A 384 -0.96 35.73 -10.68
C GLN A 384 -1.94 36.05 -9.56
N GLU A 385 -2.64 35.04 -9.08
CA GLU A 385 -3.56 35.17 -7.96
C GLU A 385 -2.78 35.67 -6.73
N SER A 386 -3.10 36.88 -6.26
CA SER A 386 -2.42 37.52 -5.13
C SER A 386 -3.22 37.28 -3.85
N GLN A 387 -2.52 37.06 -2.73
CA GLN A 387 -3.13 36.96 -1.40
C GLN A 387 -3.04 38.28 -0.62
N ALA A 388 -2.54 39.36 -1.24
CA ALA A 388 -2.21 40.61 -0.55
C ALA A 388 -3.37 41.21 0.26
N GLU A 389 -4.62 41.07 -0.20
CA GLU A 389 -5.81 41.58 0.49
C GLU A 389 -6.19 40.80 1.76
N ARG A 390 -5.68 39.57 1.90
CA ARG A 390 -5.95 38.68 3.06
C ARG A 390 -4.83 38.68 4.08
N LEU A 391 -3.75 39.44 3.85
CA LEU A 391 -2.60 39.45 4.71
C LEU A 391 -2.85 40.24 6.00
N PRO A 392 -2.35 39.76 7.16
CA PRO A 392 -2.36 40.54 8.38
C PRO A 392 -1.57 41.85 8.24
N SER A 393 -1.90 42.83 9.08
CA SER A 393 -1.16 44.09 9.13
C SER A 393 0.34 43.85 9.35
N GLY A 394 1.19 44.57 8.60
CA GLY A 394 2.65 44.46 8.68
C GLY A 394 3.26 43.34 7.82
N TRP A 395 2.46 42.45 7.24
CA TRP A 395 2.94 41.44 6.28
C TRP A 395 3.14 42.03 4.88
N VAL A 396 3.92 41.33 4.06
CA VAL A 396 4.10 41.69 2.65
C VAL A 396 4.16 40.44 1.78
N GLU A 397 3.47 40.49 0.64
CA GLU A 397 3.65 39.52 -0.44
C GLU A 397 4.88 39.90 -1.27
N THR A 398 5.77 38.95 -1.52
CA THR A 398 6.96 39.17 -2.35
C THR A 398 7.30 37.94 -3.18
N ARG A 399 8.36 38.04 -3.99
CA ARG A 399 8.90 36.90 -4.76
C ARG A 399 9.86 36.08 -3.90
N LEU A 400 9.88 34.77 -4.09
CA LEU A 400 10.81 33.86 -3.42
C LEU A 400 12.25 34.37 -3.56
N SER A 401 12.67 34.75 -4.77
CA SER A 401 14.03 35.27 -5.00
C SER A 401 14.40 36.53 -4.22
N SER A 402 13.43 37.28 -3.70
CA SER A 402 13.67 38.44 -2.83
C SER A 402 14.09 38.05 -1.41
N LEU A 403 13.97 36.77 -1.02
CA LEU A 403 14.27 36.28 0.33
C LEU A 403 15.62 35.54 0.42
N PHE A 404 16.18 35.15 -0.72
CA PHE A 404 17.39 34.32 -0.80
C PHE A 404 18.54 35.06 -1.47
N ARG A 405 19.73 34.96 -0.87
CA ARG A 405 21.00 35.46 -1.44
C ARG A 405 21.30 34.82 -2.80
N VAL A 406 20.93 33.56 -2.96
CA VAL A 406 20.96 32.87 -4.26
C VAL A 406 19.90 31.76 -4.31
N VAL A 407 19.34 31.57 -5.50
CA VAL A 407 18.52 30.40 -5.87
C VAL A 407 19.19 29.77 -7.07
N THR A 408 19.92 28.68 -6.85
CA THR A 408 20.69 27.96 -7.87
C THR A 408 20.42 26.46 -7.80
N ASP A 409 21.12 25.67 -8.59
CA ASP A 409 21.20 24.22 -8.52
C ASP A 409 22.66 23.77 -8.35
N GLY A 410 22.83 22.46 -8.14
CA GLY A 410 24.13 21.80 -8.23
C GLY A 410 24.82 21.96 -9.59
N ASP A 411 26.05 21.47 -9.70
CA ASP A 411 26.84 21.62 -10.93
C ASP A 411 26.17 20.93 -12.14
N HIS A 412 26.31 21.55 -13.31
CA HIS A 412 25.72 21.11 -14.58
C HIS A 412 26.63 20.12 -15.31
N GLN A 413 27.92 20.10 -14.97
CA GLN A 413 28.87 19.13 -15.49
C GLN A 413 28.67 17.77 -14.81
N ALA A 414 29.02 16.70 -15.53
CA ALA A 414 29.03 15.38 -14.93
C ALA A 414 30.15 15.35 -13.87
N PRO A 415 29.82 15.14 -12.57
CA PRO A 415 30.83 15.17 -11.53
C PRO A 415 31.80 13.98 -11.70
N PRO A 416 33.12 14.20 -11.56
CA PRO A 416 34.10 13.13 -11.57
C PRO A 416 33.84 12.17 -10.40
N ARG A 417 34.13 10.88 -10.58
CA ARG A 417 33.96 9.87 -9.54
C ARG A 417 35.28 9.64 -8.82
N ALA A 418 35.23 9.49 -7.51
CA ALA A 418 36.36 9.09 -6.67
C ALA A 418 35.94 7.95 -5.71
N SER A 419 36.92 7.22 -5.18
CA SER A 419 36.71 6.22 -4.13
C SER A 419 36.53 6.86 -2.74
N ASP A 420 37.07 8.05 -2.54
CA ASP A 420 37.04 8.86 -1.33
C ASP A 420 36.79 10.35 -1.69
N GLY A 421 36.79 11.22 -0.68
CA GLY A 421 36.52 12.66 -0.84
C GLY A 421 35.11 13.08 -0.42
N VAL A 422 34.58 14.10 -1.08
CA VAL A 422 33.36 14.81 -0.69
C VAL A 422 32.10 14.08 -1.17
N ALA A 423 31.04 14.03 -0.34
CA ALA A 423 29.80 13.36 -0.71
C ALA A 423 29.08 14.05 -1.87
N PHE A 424 28.49 13.28 -2.79
CA PHE A 424 27.62 13.77 -3.86
C PHE A 424 26.21 13.24 -3.69
N LEU A 425 25.32 14.10 -3.20
CA LEU A 425 23.92 13.78 -2.94
C LEU A 425 23.09 13.91 -4.21
N THR A 426 22.26 12.89 -4.43
CA THR A 426 21.23 12.88 -5.47
C THR A 426 19.85 13.13 -4.87
N ILE A 427 18.82 13.27 -5.71
CA ILE A 427 17.46 13.49 -5.21
C ILE A 427 16.98 12.38 -4.27
N GLY A 428 17.44 11.13 -4.48
CA GLY A 428 17.11 10.00 -3.60
C GLY A 428 17.67 10.14 -2.18
N ASN A 429 18.76 10.90 -2.02
CA ASN A 429 19.40 11.17 -0.73
C ASN A 429 18.69 12.23 0.10
N ILE A 430 17.73 12.97 -0.49
CA ILE A 430 16.99 14.02 0.22
C ILE A 430 15.47 13.85 0.10
N SER A 431 15.01 12.79 -0.56
CA SER A 431 13.59 12.57 -0.87
C SER A 431 12.75 12.35 0.38
N SER A 432 13.33 11.85 1.47
CA SER A 432 12.67 11.66 2.77
C SER A 432 12.36 12.97 3.51
N GLY A 433 12.88 14.11 3.04
CA GLY A 433 12.81 15.38 3.76
C GLY A 433 13.97 15.62 4.73
N GLN A 434 14.94 14.70 4.78
CA GLN A 434 16.16 14.79 5.58
C GLN A 434 17.38 14.46 4.70
N LEU A 435 18.56 14.91 5.10
CA LEU A 435 19.81 14.53 4.43
C LEU A 435 20.18 13.09 4.75
N ASN A 436 20.41 12.27 3.72
CA ASN A 436 20.93 10.91 3.85
C ASN A 436 22.24 10.74 3.08
N PHE A 437 23.34 10.62 3.82
CA PHE A 437 24.69 10.42 3.28
C PHE A 437 25.00 8.95 2.92
N GLU A 438 24.15 8.00 3.32
CA GLU A 438 24.35 6.59 3.07
C GLU A 438 24.40 6.29 1.56
N GLY A 439 25.40 5.47 1.17
CA GLY A 439 25.59 5.07 -0.22
C GLY A 439 25.90 6.21 -1.19
N CYS A 440 26.23 7.41 -0.70
CA CYS A 440 26.58 8.54 -1.55
C CYS A 440 27.84 8.23 -2.37
N ARG A 441 27.79 8.59 -3.65
CA ARG A 441 29.01 8.64 -4.47
C ARG A 441 29.94 9.73 -3.94
N ARG A 442 31.25 9.57 -4.16
CA ARG A 442 32.25 10.55 -3.79
C ARG A 442 32.81 11.28 -5.00
N VAL A 443 33.18 12.55 -4.79
CA VAL A 443 33.90 13.39 -5.74
C VAL A 443 35.24 13.81 -5.12
N PRO A 444 36.30 14.04 -5.91
CA PRO A 444 37.58 14.52 -5.40
C PRO A 444 37.45 15.86 -4.66
N ASP A 445 38.24 16.07 -3.60
CA ASP A 445 38.29 17.33 -2.85
C ASP A 445 38.58 18.54 -3.74
N ASP A 446 39.46 18.40 -4.72
CA ASP A 446 39.82 19.50 -5.62
C ASP A 446 38.66 19.90 -6.55
N TYR A 447 37.79 18.94 -6.90
CA TYR A 447 36.56 19.25 -7.63
C TYR A 447 35.63 20.10 -6.74
N TYR A 448 35.41 19.71 -5.48
CA TYR A 448 34.59 20.48 -4.55
C TYR A 448 35.17 21.90 -4.32
N LYS A 449 36.47 22.01 -4.06
CA LYS A 449 37.16 23.31 -3.86
C LYS A 449 37.09 24.21 -5.10
N GLY A 450 36.98 23.63 -6.29
CA GLY A 450 36.80 24.35 -7.55
C GLY A 450 35.37 24.88 -7.77
N LEU A 451 34.38 24.40 -7.02
CA LEU A 451 33.00 24.87 -7.16
C LEU A 451 32.84 26.28 -6.59
N PRO A 452 32.01 27.14 -7.23
CA PRO A 452 31.66 28.42 -6.65
C PRO A 452 30.93 28.25 -5.31
N ALA A 453 31.25 29.08 -4.32
CA ALA A 453 30.65 29.02 -2.97
C ALA A 453 29.11 29.12 -2.97
N TYR A 454 28.51 29.75 -3.98
CA TYR A 454 27.05 29.84 -4.11
C TYR A 454 26.39 28.54 -4.59
N ARG A 455 27.16 27.57 -5.14
CA ARG A 455 26.73 26.23 -5.58
C ARG A 455 27.07 25.11 -4.60
N THR A 456 27.73 25.42 -3.49
CA THR A 456 28.01 24.46 -2.42
C THR A 456 27.04 24.71 -1.26
N PRO A 457 26.17 23.74 -0.91
CA PRO A 457 25.33 23.84 0.27
C PRO A 457 26.17 23.93 1.55
N GLY A 458 25.69 24.65 2.54
CA GLY A 458 26.26 24.72 3.88
C GLY A 458 25.18 24.87 4.94
N LEU A 459 25.60 24.83 6.21
CA LEU A 459 24.71 24.94 7.37
C LEU A 459 23.75 26.14 7.24
N GLY A 460 22.46 25.88 7.41
CA GLY A 460 21.39 26.89 7.31
C GLY A 460 20.89 27.16 5.88
N ASP A 461 21.48 26.54 4.84
CA ASP A 461 20.88 26.55 3.52
C ASP A 461 19.67 25.60 3.45
N ILE A 462 18.81 25.82 2.45
CA ILE A 462 17.66 24.96 2.17
C ILE A 462 17.86 24.30 0.81
N LEU A 463 17.82 22.98 0.78
CA LEU A 463 17.72 22.21 -0.46
C LEU A 463 16.25 22.06 -0.84
N TYR A 464 15.94 22.12 -2.13
CA TYR A 464 14.58 21.98 -2.62
C TYR A 464 14.53 21.02 -3.80
N THR A 465 13.74 19.96 -3.69
CA THR A 465 13.59 18.97 -4.77
C THR A 465 12.83 19.56 -5.94
N VAL A 466 13.37 19.42 -7.16
CA VAL A 466 12.76 20.02 -8.36
C VAL A 466 12.41 19.01 -9.45
N VAL A 467 12.57 17.71 -9.20
CA VAL A 467 12.37 16.65 -10.21
C VAL A 467 11.66 15.42 -9.63
N GLY A 468 10.91 14.71 -10.47
CA GLY A 468 10.34 13.39 -10.16
C GLY A 468 9.17 13.45 -9.17
N ALA A 469 8.72 12.30 -8.67
CA ALA A 469 7.55 12.22 -7.77
C ALA A 469 7.73 12.95 -6.42
N THR A 470 8.94 13.41 -6.12
CA THR A 470 9.31 14.03 -4.86
C THR A 470 9.57 15.53 -4.98
N TYR A 471 9.24 16.18 -6.10
CA TYR A 471 9.38 17.65 -6.24
C TYR A 471 8.66 18.38 -5.11
N GLY A 472 9.09 19.62 -4.84
CA GLY A 472 8.38 20.50 -3.91
C GLY A 472 8.73 20.29 -2.43
N ARG A 473 9.79 19.53 -2.12
CA ARG A 473 10.18 19.20 -0.74
C ARG A 473 11.40 20.02 -0.31
N PRO A 474 11.27 20.90 0.70
CA PRO A 474 12.41 21.58 1.31
C PRO A 474 13.11 20.67 2.33
N VAL A 475 14.44 20.73 2.38
CA VAL A 475 15.30 20.05 3.36
C VAL A 475 16.29 21.07 3.91
N LEU A 476 16.25 21.29 5.22
CA LEU A 476 17.20 22.15 5.91
C LEU A 476 18.57 21.47 5.99
N VAL A 477 19.64 22.19 5.71
CA VAL A 477 21.01 21.71 5.92
C VAL A 477 21.40 21.98 7.38
N GLU A 478 21.37 20.94 8.20
CA GLU A 478 21.67 20.98 9.64
C GLU A 478 23.06 20.44 9.99
N THR A 479 23.91 20.25 8.99
CA THR A 479 25.27 19.70 9.15
C THR A 479 26.33 20.66 8.61
N GLU A 480 27.50 20.63 9.22
CA GLU A 480 28.71 21.30 8.73
C GLU A 480 29.51 20.43 7.74
N GLU A 481 29.11 19.16 7.55
CA GLU A 481 29.75 18.27 6.57
C GLU A 481 29.69 18.89 5.17
N GLN A 482 30.81 18.87 4.46
CA GLN A 482 30.89 19.35 3.09
C GLN A 482 30.28 18.33 2.13
N PHE A 483 29.41 18.79 1.23
CA PHE A 483 28.86 17.95 0.16
C PHE A 483 28.48 18.74 -1.09
N CYS A 484 28.37 17.99 -2.18
CA CYS A 484 27.82 18.43 -3.46
C CYS A 484 26.40 17.88 -3.63
N VAL A 485 25.59 18.56 -4.42
CA VAL A 485 24.27 18.05 -4.84
C VAL A 485 24.18 17.96 -6.36
N GLN A 486 23.33 17.05 -6.83
CA GLN A 486 22.98 16.96 -8.24
C GLN A 486 22.20 18.19 -8.72
N ARG A 487 22.31 18.52 -10.01
CA ARG A 487 21.51 19.59 -10.69
C ARG A 487 19.98 19.51 -10.50
N HIS A 488 19.45 18.38 -10.05
CA HIS A 488 18.02 18.16 -9.80
C HIS A 488 17.58 18.58 -8.39
N ILE A 489 18.49 19.21 -7.64
CA ILE A 489 18.27 19.77 -6.33
C ILE A 489 18.57 21.27 -6.45
N ALA A 490 17.58 22.10 -6.13
CA ALA A 490 17.78 23.53 -5.99
C ALA A 490 18.43 23.81 -4.63
N ILE A 491 19.38 24.75 -4.61
CA ILE A 491 20.07 25.26 -3.44
C ILE A 491 19.54 26.67 -3.21
N LEU A 492 18.92 26.89 -2.06
CA LEU A 492 18.36 28.16 -1.63
C LEU A 492 19.19 28.65 -0.44
N LYS A 493 19.99 29.71 -0.63
CA LYS A 493 20.76 30.30 0.47
C LYS A 493 19.98 31.49 1.06
N PRO A 494 19.35 31.36 2.24
CA PRO A 494 18.49 32.40 2.79
C PRO A 494 19.30 33.65 3.17
N SER A 495 18.63 34.80 3.24
CA SER A 495 19.22 35.98 3.87
C SER A 495 19.38 35.76 5.37
N VAL A 496 20.47 36.27 5.96
CA VAL A 496 20.71 36.17 7.42
C VAL A 496 19.74 37.00 8.26
N GLU A 497 19.01 37.91 7.64
CA GLU A 497 17.99 38.72 8.32
C GLU A 497 16.70 37.91 8.59
N LEU A 498 16.55 36.72 8.01
CA LEU A 498 15.32 35.91 8.04
C LEU A 498 15.42 34.71 8.98
N ASP A 499 14.26 34.27 9.46
CA ASP A 499 14.14 33.00 10.18
C ASP A 499 14.20 31.82 9.22
N VAL A 500 15.25 31.01 9.28
CA VAL A 500 15.40 29.88 8.36
C VAL A 500 14.30 28.82 8.55
N ASP A 501 13.87 28.58 9.79
CA ASP A 501 12.81 27.63 10.08
C ASP A 501 11.49 28.06 9.46
N TYR A 502 11.14 29.35 9.57
CA TYR A 502 9.95 29.91 8.93
C TYR A 502 10.00 29.71 7.41
N LEU A 503 11.16 29.93 6.78
CA LEU A 503 11.32 29.70 5.35
C LEU A 503 11.10 28.24 4.98
N VAL A 504 11.56 27.29 5.80
CA VAL A 504 11.29 25.85 5.61
C VAL A 504 9.79 25.56 5.73
N TRP A 505 9.10 26.10 6.73
CA TRP A 505 7.65 25.93 6.89
C TRP A 505 6.86 26.56 5.75
N MET A 506 7.24 27.77 5.32
CA MET A 506 6.66 28.46 4.18
C MET A 506 6.84 27.67 2.88
N LEU A 507 8.00 27.07 2.65
CA LEU A 507 8.24 26.19 1.50
C LEU A 507 7.47 24.87 1.56
N LYS A 508 7.00 24.43 2.74
CA LYS A 508 6.14 23.25 2.95
C LYS A 508 4.65 23.54 2.81
N SER A 509 4.23 24.81 2.76
CA SER A 509 2.82 25.17 2.73
C SER A 509 2.12 24.76 1.44
N ALA A 510 0.80 24.61 1.51
CA ALA A 510 -0.01 24.30 0.33
C ALA A 510 0.12 25.40 -0.73
N TRP A 511 0.22 26.66 -0.30
CA TRP A 511 0.42 27.83 -1.15
C TRP A 511 1.66 27.71 -2.05
N VAL A 512 2.82 27.37 -1.49
CA VAL A 512 4.06 27.22 -2.27
C VAL A 512 4.04 25.94 -3.10
N TYR A 513 3.52 24.85 -2.53
CA TYR A 513 3.43 23.58 -3.24
C TYR A 513 2.53 23.64 -4.49
N ASN A 514 1.41 24.36 -4.42
CA ASN A 514 0.51 24.55 -5.56
C ASN A 514 1.19 25.32 -6.71
N GLN A 515 1.96 26.36 -6.40
CA GLN A 515 2.76 27.08 -7.40
C GLN A 515 3.85 26.16 -8.02
N ALA A 516 4.45 25.27 -7.22
CA ALA A 516 5.35 24.25 -7.73
C ALA A 516 4.65 23.29 -8.68
N ARG A 517 3.45 22.81 -8.33
CA ARG A 517 2.64 21.92 -9.16
C ARG A 517 2.28 22.55 -10.51
N GLU A 518 1.90 23.82 -10.52
CA GLU A 518 1.56 24.57 -11.74
C GLU A 518 2.80 24.91 -12.59
N GLY A 519 3.97 25.07 -11.96
CA GLY A 519 5.23 25.39 -12.64
C GLY A 519 5.96 24.20 -13.26
N ILE A 520 5.45 22.98 -13.13
CA ILE A 520 6.08 21.76 -13.62
C ILE A 520 5.88 21.57 -15.12
N THR A 521 6.92 21.06 -15.77
CA THR A 521 6.86 20.59 -17.16
C THR A 521 7.28 19.11 -17.27
N GLY A 522 6.85 18.43 -18.34
CA GLY A 522 7.19 17.04 -18.66
C GLY A 522 6.27 16.01 -18.00
N SER A 523 5.62 15.16 -18.83
CA SER A 523 4.66 14.14 -18.36
C SER A 523 5.33 12.92 -17.72
N ALA A 524 6.46 12.45 -18.27
CA ALA A 524 7.17 11.26 -17.77
C ALA A 524 8.10 11.57 -16.58
N GLN A 525 8.64 12.79 -16.51
CA GLN A 525 9.50 13.25 -15.42
C GLN A 525 9.16 14.70 -15.06
N PRO A 526 8.21 14.90 -14.13
CA PRO A 526 7.85 16.22 -13.61
C PRO A 526 9.09 17.00 -13.21
N THR A 527 9.30 18.18 -13.80
CA THR A 527 10.45 19.03 -13.51
C THR A 527 10.03 20.48 -13.29
N LEU A 528 10.37 21.03 -12.13
CA LEU A 528 10.22 22.44 -11.78
C LEU A 528 11.51 23.20 -12.15
N ALA A 529 11.44 24.06 -13.17
CA ALA A 529 12.58 24.89 -13.53
C ALA A 529 12.86 25.97 -12.45
N LEU A 530 14.13 26.40 -12.33
CA LEU A 530 14.52 27.45 -11.37
C LEU A 530 13.86 28.80 -11.66
N LYS A 531 13.46 29.08 -12.91
CA LYS A 531 12.82 30.34 -13.28
C LYS A 531 11.43 30.48 -12.62
N PRO A 532 10.50 29.52 -12.74
CA PRO A 532 9.29 29.48 -11.92
C PRO A 532 9.58 29.59 -10.41
N LEU A 533 10.47 28.76 -9.87
CA LEU A 533 10.78 28.73 -8.44
C LEU A 533 11.19 30.11 -7.89
N ARG A 534 12.09 30.83 -8.59
CA ARG A 534 12.52 32.20 -8.22
C ARG A 534 11.36 33.20 -8.13
N ASN A 535 10.27 32.92 -8.83
CA ASN A 535 9.14 33.84 -8.99
C ASN A 535 7.92 33.42 -8.19
N PHE A 536 7.97 32.38 -7.35
CA PHE A 536 6.83 32.08 -6.48
C PHE A 536 6.48 33.29 -5.61
N LEU A 537 5.18 33.58 -5.48
CA LEU A 537 4.66 34.53 -4.52
C LEU A 537 4.73 33.89 -3.13
N VAL A 538 5.30 34.60 -2.18
CA VAL A 538 5.49 34.13 -0.81
C VAL A 538 5.11 35.22 0.17
N LEU A 539 4.60 34.79 1.32
CA LEU A 539 4.10 35.67 2.36
C LEU A 539 5.18 35.87 3.41
N LEU A 540 5.52 37.13 3.69
CA LEU A 540 6.58 37.49 4.61
C LEU A 540 6.01 38.29 5.80
N PRO A 541 6.02 37.70 7.02
CA PRO A 541 5.75 38.40 8.27
C PRO A 541 6.95 39.25 8.73
N PRO A 542 6.73 40.16 9.69
CA PRO A 542 7.78 40.70 10.55
C PRO A 542 8.74 39.65 11.10
N ARG A 543 10.02 40.02 11.29
CA ARG A 543 11.07 39.08 11.74
C ARG A 543 10.75 38.45 13.09
N ALA A 544 10.30 39.24 14.06
CA ALA A 544 9.93 38.75 15.39
C ALA A 544 8.75 37.76 15.30
N GLN A 545 7.81 37.99 14.39
CA GLN A 545 6.68 37.10 14.20
C GLN A 545 7.09 35.79 13.52
N GLN A 546 8.06 35.79 12.59
CA GLN A 546 8.62 34.56 12.03
C GLN A 546 9.15 33.64 13.14
N GLU A 547 9.88 34.16 14.11
CA GLU A 547 10.39 33.39 15.26
C GLU A 547 9.27 32.80 16.10
N ARG A 548 8.22 33.59 16.38
CA ARG A 548 7.05 33.13 17.13
C ARG A 548 6.31 32.01 16.38
N ILE A 549 6.13 32.16 15.07
CA ILE A 549 5.51 31.13 14.21
C ILE A 549 6.35 29.86 14.24
N SER A 550 7.65 29.95 13.96
CA SER A 550 8.56 28.80 13.94
C SER A 550 8.61 28.06 15.26
N ALA A 551 8.72 28.78 16.39
CA ALA A 551 8.68 28.19 17.71
C ALA A 551 7.37 27.45 17.98
N LYS A 552 6.23 28.04 17.57
CA LYS A 552 4.92 27.42 17.77
C LYS A 552 4.70 26.19 16.90
N ILE A 553 5.08 26.24 15.62
CA ILE A 553 5.02 25.08 14.72
C ILE A 553 5.90 23.96 15.27
N LYS A 554 7.15 24.26 15.68
CA LYS A 554 8.05 23.26 16.28
C LYS A 554 7.43 22.59 17.52
N GLN A 555 6.85 23.37 18.42
CA GLN A 555 6.17 22.85 19.61
C GLN A 555 5.02 21.89 19.24
N LEU A 556 4.18 22.28 18.28
CA LEU A 556 3.04 21.47 17.85
C LEU A 556 3.46 20.21 17.09
N HIS A 557 4.49 20.30 16.24
CA HIS A 557 5.05 19.14 15.54
C HIS A 557 5.63 18.09 16.50
N GLN A 558 6.21 18.51 17.63
CA GLN A 558 6.65 17.57 18.67
C GLN A 558 5.48 16.84 19.35
N LEU A 559 4.31 17.48 19.44
CA LEU A 559 3.09 16.85 19.95
C LEU A 559 2.50 15.88 18.92
N THR A 560 2.40 16.27 17.66
CA THR A 560 1.89 15.40 16.58
C THR A 560 2.81 14.21 16.32
N ALA A 561 4.14 14.37 16.44
CA ALA A 561 5.08 13.26 16.34
C ALA A 561 4.84 12.20 17.42
N ARG A 562 4.62 12.61 18.69
CA ARG A 562 4.26 11.68 19.78
C ARG A 562 2.91 11.02 19.57
N LEU A 563 1.94 11.74 19.03
CA LEU A 563 0.63 11.18 18.69
C LEU A 563 0.75 10.11 17.59
N ARG A 564 1.53 10.39 16.54
CA ARG A 564 1.82 9.44 15.46
C ARG A 564 2.49 8.18 15.97
N GLU A 565 3.47 8.30 16.86
CA GLU A 565 4.14 7.15 17.48
C GLU A 565 3.13 6.26 18.24
N ARG A 566 2.25 6.86 19.05
CA ARG A 566 1.21 6.11 19.77
C ARG A 566 0.24 5.39 18.83
N ILE A 567 -0.18 6.05 17.74
CA ILE A 567 -1.03 5.44 16.71
C ILE A 567 -0.32 4.25 16.06
N SER A 568 0.96 4.40 15.71
CA SER A 568 1.76 3.31 15.12
C SER A 568 1.83 2.10 16.05
N VAL A 569 2.18 2.31 17.32
CA VAL A 569 2.26 1.24 18.32
C VAL A 569 0.90 0.57 18.53
N SER A 570 -0.19 1.34 18.58
CA SER A 570 -1.55 0.80 18.69
C SER A 570 -1.91 -0.09 17.50
N THR A 571 -1.65 0.38 16.28
CA THR A 571 -1.90 -0.37 15.04
C THR A 571 -1.08 -1.67 14.98
N GLU A 572 0.21 -1.61 15.32
CA GLU A 572 1.07 -2.80 15.40
C GLU A 572 0.57 -3.80 16.45
N THR A 573 0.11 -3.31 17.60
CA THR A 573 -0.46 -4.14 18.66
C THR A 573 -1.73 -4.85 18.20
N GLN A 574 -2.63 -4.15 17.50
CA GLN A 574 -3.86 -4.72 16.95
C GLN A 574 -3.56 -5.81 15.91
N VAL A 575 -2.58 -5.56 15.03
CA VAL A 575 -2.10 -6.56 14.05
C VAL A 575 -1.52 -7.79 14.75
N SER A 576 -0.67 -7.58 15.76
CA SER A 576 -0.08 -8.67 16.54
C SER A 576 -1.14 -9.49 17.29
N LEU A 577 -2.15 -8.82 17.86
CA LEU A 577 -3.27 -9.48 18.54
C LEU A 577 -4.10 -10.31 17.56
N ALA A 578 -4.46 -9.76 16.40
CA ALA A 578 -5.17 -10.49 15.35
C ALA A 578 -4.40 -11.75 14.92
N ASN A 579 -3.08 -11.64 14.71
CA ASN A 579 -2.21 -12.77 14.39
C ASN A 579 -2.19 -13.83 15.50
N THR A 580 -2.11 -13.39 16.76
CA THR A 580 -2.06 -14.27 17.94
C THR A 580 -3.38 -15.02 18.17
N ILE A 581 -4.52 -14.38 17.92
CA ILE A 581 -5.82 -15.04 18.02
C ILE A 581 -5.93 -16.15 16.97
N THR A 582 -5.47 -15.90 15.73
CA THR A 582 -5.46 -16.92 14.68
C THR A 582 -4.51 -18.07 15.00
N SER A 583 -3.35 -17.81 15.59
CA SER A 583 -2.35 -18.86 15.87
C SER A 583 -2.71 -19.79 17.02
N LYS A 584 -3.55 -19.37 17.98
CA LYS A 584 -4.00 -20.19 19.13
C LYS A 584 -4.84 -21.43 18.74
N ILE A 585 -5.23 -21.55 17.46
CA ILE A 585 -5.99 -22.71 16.94
C ILE A 585 -5.07 -23.82 16.41
N HIS A 586 -3.79 -23.50 16.15
CA HIS A 586 -2.74 -24.46 15.85
C HIS A 586 -2.17 -25.06 17.14
#